data_AF-A0A1M7GBL4-F1
#
_entry.id   AF-A0A1M7GBL4-F1
#
_cell.length_a   1.000
_cell.length_b   1.000
_cell.length_c   1.000
_cell.angle_alpha   90.00
_cell.angle_beta   90.00
_cell.angle_gamma   90.00
#
_symmetry.space_group_name_H-M   'P 1'
#
loop_
_entity.id
_entity.type
_entity.pdbx_description
1 polymer ?
#
loop_
_entity_poly.entity_id
_entity_poly.type
_entity_poly.pdbx_seq_one_letter_code
_entity_poly.pdbx_strand_id
1 'polypeptide(L)'
;MRLAKGYYGRRKNVWTVAKNAVEKGLLYAYRDRKVKKREFRALWIQRINAGAREHGLSYSQLMGGLKKAGIELNRKVLADLALNHPAAFKGIVDKIK
;
A
#
# COMPACT_ATOMS: atom_id res chain seq x y z
N MET A 1 -27.32 -5.69 19.37
CA MET A 1 -27.05 -6.04 17.96
C MET A 1 -25.65 -6.66 17.85
N ARG A 2 -25.46 -7.80 17.17
CA ARG A 2 -24.15 -8.50 17.12
C ARG A 2 -23.05 -7.67 16.43
N LEU A 3 -23.40 -6.98 15.34
CA LEU A 3 -22.47 -6.16 14.54
C LEU A 3 -22.04 -4.86 15.23
N ALA A 4 -22.81 -4.37 16.20
CA ALA A 4 -22.52 -3.13 16.93
C ALA A 4 -21.72 -3.37 18.23
N LYS A 5 -21.32 -4.62 18.51
CA LYS A 5 -20.49 -4.94 19.68
C LYS A 5 -19.15 -4.19 19.59
N GLY A 6 -18.72 -3.63 20.71
CA GLY A 6 -17.49 -2.81 20.78
C GLY A 6 -17.68 -1.34 20.42
N TYR A 7 -18.84 -0.91 19.91
CA TYR A 7 -19.11 0.51 19.66
C TYR A 7 -19.25 1.29 20.98
N TYR A 8 -18.81 2.55 20.96
CA TYR A 8 -18.79 3.40 22.15
C TYR A 8 -20.19 3.90 22.57
N GLY A 9 -20.43 3.97 23.89
CA GLY A 9 -21.65 4.54 24.46
C GLY A 9 -22.96 3.85 24.01
N ARG A 10 -23.95 4.63 23.60
CA ARG A 10 -25.28 4.13 23.19
C ARG A 10 -25.28 3.40 21.83
N ARG A 11 -24.21 3.52 21.04
CA ARG A 11 -24.09 2.92 19.69
C ARG A 11 -23.99 1.39 19.71
N LYS A 12 -23.70 0.77 20.85
CA LYS A 12 -23.68 -0.71 21.02
C LYS A 12 -25.02 -1.30 21.47
N ASN A 13 -25.81 -0.54 22.22
CA ASN A 13 -26.96 -1.07 22.97
C ASN A 13 -28.31 -0.58 22.42
N VAL A 14 -28.43 0.69 22.04
CA VAL A 14 -29.69 1.28 21.58
C VAL A 14 -29.89 1.02 20.10
N TRP A 15 -30.95 0.29 19.73
CA TRP A 15 -31.20 -0.16 18.35
C TRP A 15 -31.21 0.98 17.32
N THR A 16 -31.96 2.05 17.58
CA THR A 16 -32.12 3.19 16.66
C THR A 16 -30.81 3.91 16.38
N VAL A 17 -29.90 3.93 17.35
CA VAL A 17 -28.57 4.55 17.22
C VAL A 17 -27.57 3.55 16.62
N ALA A 18 -27.64 2.29 17.02
CA ALA A 18 -26.74 1.23 16.58
C ALA A 18 -26.88 0.95 15.07
N LYS A 19 -28.11 0.90 14.54
CA LYS A 19 -28.36 0.64 13.11
C LYS A 19 -27.64 1.68 12.22
N ASN A 20 -27.77 2.96 12.55
CA ASN A 20 -27.17 4.06 11.79
C ASN A 20 -25.64 3.99 11.82
N ALA A 21 -25.05 3.59 12.96
CA ALA A 21 -23.62 3.44 13.10
C ALA A 21 -23.08 2.25 12.29
N VAL A 22 -23.78 1.11 12.32
CA VAL A 22 -23.41 -0.10 11.58
C VAL A 22 -23.50 0.14 10.07
N GLU A 23 -24.59 0.75 9.59
CA GLU A 23 -24.76 1.09 8.17
C GLU A 23 -23.62 1.99 7.66
N LYS A 24 -23.27 3.05 8.41
CA LYS A 24 -22.12 3.90 8.07
C LYS A 24 -20.80 3.11 8.09
N GLY A 25 -20.62 2.22 9.06
CA GLY A 25 -19.44 1.34 9.13
C GLY A 25 -19.30 0.43 7.91
N LEU A 26 -20.41 -0.11 7.39
CA LEU A 26 -20.41 -0.95 6.19
C LEU A 26 -20.09 -0.16 4.92
N LEU A 27 -20.60 1.08 4.80
CA LEU A 27 -20.25 1.98 3.71
C LEU A 27 -18.75 2.32 3.70
N TYR A 28 -18.19 2.64 4.87
CA TYR A 28 -16.74 2.86 5.01
C TYR A 28 -15.95 1.59 4.69
N ALA A 29 -16.38 0.41 5.16
CA ALA A 29 -15.70 -0.84 4.83
C ALA A 29 -15.63 -1.12 3.31
N TYR A 30 -16.68 -0.78 2.56
CA TYR A 30 -16.64 -0.89 1.10
C TYR A 30 -15.66 0.10 0.46
N ARG A 31 -15.72 1.38 0.85
CA ARG A 31 -14.81 2.43 0.38
C ARG A 31 -13.36 2.08 0.69
N ASP A 32 -13.08 1.71 1.94
CA ASP A 32 -11.74 1.54 2.47
C ASP A 32 -11.07 0.29 1.92
N ARG A 33 -11.81 -0.74 1.49
CA ARG A 33 -11.24 -1.84 0.69
C ARG A 33 -10.60 -1.36 -0.62
N LYS A 34 -11.16 -0.32 -1.25
CA LYS A 34 -10.58 0.29 -2.46
C LYS A 34 -9.42 1.22 -2.11
N VAL A 35 -9.55 1.99 -1.02
CA VAL A 35 -8.51 2.91 -0.54
C VAL A 35 -7.25 2.15 -0.09
N LYS A 36 -7.41 1.05 0.65
CA LYS A 36 -6.31 0.18 1.10
C LYS A 36 -5.38 -0.22 -0.05
N LYS A 37 -5.94 -0.56 -1.23
CA LYS A 37 -5.14 -0.89 -2.43
C LYS A 37 -4.27 0.29 -2.91
N ARG A 38 -4.77 1.52 -2.80
CA ARG A 38 -4.05 2.75 -3.15
C ARG A 38 -2.98 3.09 -2.11
N GLU A 39 -3.30 2.94 -0.82
CA GLU A 39 -2.37 3.17 0.29
C GLU A 39 -1.16 2.24 0.20
N PHE A 40 -1.37 0.93 -0.02
CA PHE A 40 -0.26 -0.01 -0.21
C PHE A 40 0.60 0.35 -1.43
N ARG A 41 -0.02 0.76 -2.53
CA ARG A 41 0.73 1.20 -3.71
C ARG A 41 1.57 2.45 -3.40
N ALA A 42 1.04 3.42 -2.67
CA ALA A 42 1.78 4.60 -2.25
C ALA A 42 2.96 4.23 -1.35
N LEU A 43 2.75 3.33 -0.38
CA LEU A 43 3.80 2.82 0.49
C LEU A 43 4.93 2.12 -0.29
N TRP A 44 4.58 1.27 -1.27
CA TRP A 44 5.58 0.61 -2.12
C TRP A 44 6.39 1.62 -2.92
N ILE A 45 5.76 2.66 -3.47
CA ILE A 45 6.46 3.72 -4.19
C ILE A 45 7.44 4.45 -3.26
N GLN A 46 7.03 4.77 -2.03
CA GLN A 46 7.90 5.42 -1.06
C GLN A 46 9.12 4.56 -0.72
N ARG A 47 8.92 3.26 -0.49
CA ARG A 47 10.03 2.31 -0.20
C ARG A 47 10.99 2.18 -1.37
N ILE A 48 10.47 2.02 -2.59
CA ILE A 48 11.30 1.94 -3.81
C ILE A 48 12.06 3.25 -4.00
N ASN A 49 11.43 4.39 -3.76
CA ASN A 49 12.07 5.69 -3.90
C ASN A 49 13.21 5.89 -2.90
N ALA A 50 13.07 5.38 -1.67
CA ALA A 50 14.16 5.38 -0.70
C ALA A 50 15.35 4.55 -1.20
N GLY A 51 15.12 3.29 -1.59
CA GLY A 51 16.19 2.43 -2.12
C GLY A 51 16.81 2.94 -3.41
N ALA A 52 16.02 3.52 -4.33
CA ALA A 52 16.53 4.10 -5.56
C ALA A 52 17.48 5.28 -5.30
N ARG A 53 17.17 6.12 -4.29
CA ARG A 53 17.98 7.27 -3.92
C ARG A 53 19.33 6.89 -3.36
N GLU A 54 19.43 5.79 -2.62
CA GLU A 54 20.71 5.25 -2.14
C GLU A 54 21.66 4.90 -3.29
N HIS A 55 21.12 4.60 -4.48
CA HIS A 55 21.89 4.32 -5.70
C HIS A 55 21.98 5.52 -6.66
N GLY A 56 21.59 6.72 -6.22
CA GLY A 56 21.69 7.96 -7.00
C GLY A 56 20.61 8.14 -8.07
N LEU A 57 19.51 7.39 -8.01
CA LEU A 57 18.41 7.46 -8.98
C LEU A 57 17.12 7.97 -8.33
N SER A 58 16.27 8.63 -9.12
CA SER A 58 14.88 8.88 -8.74
C SER A 58 13.99 7.67 -9.06
N TYR A 59 12.88 7.53 -8.34
CA TYR A 59 11.86 6.51 -8.65
C TYR A 59 11.42 6.52 -10.13
N SER A 60 11.22 7.70 -10.72
CA SER A 60 10.80 7.83 -12.12
C SER A 60 11.85 7.32 -13.10
N GLN A 61 13.13 7.60 -12.84
CA GLN A 61 14.24 7.08 -13.64
C GLN A 61 14.34 5.56 -13.54
N LEU A 62 14.26 5.01 -12.31
CA LEU A 62 14.29 3.57 -12.08
C LEU A 62 13.12 2.85 -12.79
N MET A 63 11.89 3.34 -12.66
CA MET A 63 10.73 2.74 -13.31
C MET A 63 10.77 2.88 -14.84
N GLY A 64 11.27 4.00 -15.35
CA GLY A 64 11.47 4.21 -16.79
C GLY A 64 12.50 3.23 -17.35
N GLY A 65 13.61 3.05 -16.64
CA GLY A 65 14.67 2.12 -17.01
C GLY A 65 14.23 0.65 -16.93
N LEU A 66 13.49 0.25 -15.89
CA LEU A 66 12.87 -1.08 -15.81
C LEU A 66 12.01 -1.40 -17.05
N LYS A 67 11.20 -0.43 -17.48
CA LYS A 67 10.34 -0.58 -18.66
C LYS A 67 11.17 -0.70 -19.95
N LYS A 68 12.24 0.08 -20.09
CA LYS A 68 13.16 -0.01 -21.25
C LYS A 68 13.89 -1.34 -21.31
N ALA A 69 14.27 -1.88 -20.15
CA ALA A 69 14.93 -3.18 -20.04
C ALA A 69 13.96 -4.39 -20.19
N GLY A 70 12.66 -4.14 -20.39
CA GLY A 70 11.65 -5.21 -20.51
C GLY A 70 11.39 -5.97 -19.20
N ILE A 71 11.77 -5.42 -18.05
CA ILE A 71 11.63 -6.08 -16.75
C ILE A 71 10.26 -5.74 -16.14
N GLU A 72 9.31 -6.67 -16.26
CA GLU A 72 7.95 -6.52 -15.70
C GLU A 72 7.87 -6.94 -14.22
N LEU A 73 8.53 -6.19 -13.34
CA LEU A 73 8.47 -6.43 -11.91
C LEU A 73 7.33 -5.66 -11.21
N ASN A 74 6.62 -6.38 -10.35
CA ASN A 74 5.58 -5.79 -9.51
C ASN A 74 6.19 -4.87 -8.42
N ARG A 75 5.56 -3.71 -8.19
CA ARG A 75 5.99 -2.76 -7.15
C ARG A 75 5.99 -3.34 -5.75
N LYS A 76 5.09 -4.28 -5.45
CA LYS A 76 5.08 -5.01 -4.18
C LYS A 76 6.41 -5.73 -3.95
N VAL A 77 6.88 -6.45 -4.98
CA VAL A 77 8.11 -7.25 -4.93
C VAL A 77 9.33 -6.32 -4.92
N LEU A 78 9.36 -5.29 -5.76
CA LEU A 78 10.45 -4.29 -5.76
C LEU A 78 10.60 -3.59 -4.41
N ALA A 79 9.50 -3.22 -3.77
CA ALA A 79 9.52 -2.60 -2.45
C ALA A 79 9.99 -3.56 -1.35
N ASP A 80 9.74 -4.85 -1.50
CA ASP A 80 10.21 -5.87 -0.57
C ASP A 80 11.71 -6.16 -0.76
N LEU A 81 12.15 -6.27 -2.02
CA LEU A 81 13.57 -6.43 -2.36
C LEU A 81 14.41 -5.25 -1.88
N ALA A 82 13.92 -4.02 -2.05
CA ALA A 82 14.60 -2.82 -1.57
C ALA A 82 14.81 -2.83 -0.04
N LEU A 83 13.98 -3.55 0.71
CA LEU A 83 13.98 -3.52 2.18
C LEU A 83 14.68 -4.74 2.79
N ASN A 84 14.40 -5.93 2.26
CA ASN A 84 14.89 -7.21 2.80
C ASN A 84 16.12 -7.74 2.07
N HIS A 85 16.31 -7.36 0.80
CA HIS A 85 17.36 -7.93 -0.06
C HIS A 85 18.10 -6.83 -0.86
N PRO A 86 18.84 -5.93 -0.17
CA PRO A 86 19.51 -4.80 -0.80
C PRO A 86 20.50 -5.22 -1.89
N ALA A 87 21.19 -6.36 -1.74
CA ALA A 87 22.09 -6.89 -2.77
C ALA A 87 21.36 -7.25 -4.08
N ALA A 88 20.18 -7.87 -3.98
CA ALA A 88 19.36 -8.20 -5.15
C ALA A 88 18.78 -6.93 -5.80
N PHE A 89 18.34 -5.97 -4.98
CA PHE A 89 17.87 -4.67 -5.47
C PHE A 89 18.97 -3.92 -6.23
N LYS A 90 20.20 -3.90 -5.70
CA LYS A 90 21.36 -3.32 -6.38
C LYS A 90 21.63 -3.98 -7.73
N GLY A 91 21.58 -5.31 -7.82
CA GLY A 91 21.74 -6.02 -9.10
C GLY A 91 20.68 -5.66 -10.14
N ILE A 92 19.46 -5.33 -9.72
CA ILE A 92 18.42 -4.80 -10.61
C ILE A 92 18.78 -3.39 -11.08
N VAL A 93 19.19 -2.52 -10.15
CA VAL A 93 19.58 -1.13 -10.45
C VAL A 93 20.76 -1.09 -11.45
N ASP A 94 21.75 -1.95 -11.24
CA ASP A 94 22.95 -2.02 -12.09
C ASP A 94 22.64 -2.51 -13.51
N LYS A 95 21.60 -3.34 -13.71
CA LYS A 95 21.12 -3.75 -15.05
C LYS A 95 20.41 -2.65 -15.83
N ILE A 96 20.00 -1.57 -15.15
CA ILE A 96 19.16 -0.51 -15.70
C ILE A 96 19.95 0.78 -15.94
N LYS A 97 21.04 0.97 -15.20
CA LYS A 97 22.06 1.97 -15.54
C LYS A 97 22.62 1.69 -16.93
#